data_AF-A0A2V9QIB4-F1
#
_entry.id   AF-A0A2V9QIB4-F1
#
_cell.length_a   1.000
_cell.length_b   1.000
_cell.length_c   1.000
_cell.angle_alpha   90.00
_cell.angle_beta   90.00
_cell.angle_gamma   90.00
#
_symmetry.space_group_name_H-M   'P 1'
#
loop_
_entity.id
_entity.type
_entity.pdbx_description
1 polymer ?
#
loop_
_entity_poly.entity_id
_entity_poly.type
_entity_poly.pdbx_seq_one_letter_code
_entity_poly.pdbx_strand_id
1 'polypeptide(L)'
;MESKLDAATGKKAGRLTAFLILFGAFLAMIAAGAVGIGYNIHRYWEDVLRVEITRHLTQKAQMFAVRVNTDHEHKIGDLATQEGQLAGARATVVDTNGTVVADSEVQLSALENEARHPEFVAALRGETSVVTRKRNDFGVAVLY
;
A
#
# COMPACT_ATOMS: atom_id res chain seq x y z
N MET A 1 -14.18 42.11 -58.39
CA MET A 1 -14.94 41.12 -57.58
C MET A 1 -14.02 40.32 -56.64
N GLU A 2 -12.69 40.35 -56.82
CA GLU A 2 -11.72 39.58 -56.03
C GLU A 2 -11.46 40.12 -54.62
N SER A 3 -11.46 41.45 -54.42
CA SER A 3 -11.17 42.08 -53.12
C SER A 3 -12.12 41.69 -51.96
N LYS A 4 -13.37 41.29 -52.24
CA LYS A 4 -14.30 40.85 -51.19
C LYS A 4 -14.14 39.38 -50.79
N LEU A 5 -13.52 38.56 -51.64
CA LEU A 5 -13.31 37.14 -51.38
C LEU A 5 -12.13 36.91 -50.41
N ASP A 6 -11.06 37.71 -50.54
CA ASP A 6 -9.89 37.65 -49.64
C ASP A 6 -10.21 38.11 -48.21
N ALA A 7 -10.98 39.20 -48.06
CA ALA A 7 -11.39 39.71 -46.76
C ALA A 7 -12.30 38.72 -45.99
N ALA A 8 -13.16 37.97 -46.70
CA ALA A 8 -14.01 36.95 -46.10
C ALA A 8 -13.20 35.70 -45.67
N THR A 9 -12.17 35.36 -46.42
CA THR A 9 -11.31 34.18 -46.17
C THR A 9 -10.36 34.43 -45.00
N GLY A 10 -9.74 35.62 -44.90
CA GLY A 10 -8.93 36.02 -43.75
C GLY A 10 -9.73 36.13 -42.45
N LYS A 11 -10.98 36.61 -42.52
CA LYS A 11 -11.88 36.68 -41.36
C LYS A 11 -12.35 35.30 -40.88
N LYS A 12 -12.52 34.33 -41.80
CA LYS A 12 -12.79 32.92 -41.44
C LYS A 12 -11.57 32.23 -40.84
N ALA A 13 -10.37 32.46 -41.41
CA ALA A 13 -9.13 31.91 -40.87
C ALA A 13 -8.85 32.42 -39.44
N GLY A 14 -8.98 33.73 -39.19
CA GLY A 14 -8.82 34.29 -37.84
C GLY A 14 -9.84 33.77 -36.82
N ARG A 15 -11.09 33.54 -37.25
CA ARG A 15 -12.13 32.91 -36.40
C ARG A 15 -11.83 31.44 -36.10
N LEU A 16 -11.27 30.70 -37.06
CA LEU A 16 -10.89 29.30 -36.89
C LEU A 16 -9.65 29.18 -35.98
N THR A 17 -8.66 30.04 -36.12
CA THR A 17 -7.50 30.11 -35.23
C THR A 17 -7.92 30.48 -33.80
N ALA A 18 -8.79 31.47 -33.63
CA ALA A 18 -9.34 31.83 -32.32
C ALA A 18 -10.14 30.67 -31.70
N PHE A 19 -10.95 29.96 -32.50
CA PHE A 19 -11.67 28.78 -32.06
C PHE A 19 -10.73 27.66 -31.62
N LEU A 20 -9.67 27.36 -32.39
CA LEU A 20 -8.68 26.35 -32.04
C LEU A 20 -7.90 26.71 -30.77
N ILE A 21 -7.57 27.99 -30.56
CA ILE A 21 -6.91 28.46 -29.34
C ILE A 21 -7.84 28.28 -28.12
N LEU A 22 -9.10 28.72 -28.23
CA LEU A 22 -10.09 28.55 -27.16
C LEU A 22 -10.35 27.07 -26.85
N PHE A 23 -10.48 26.25 -27.89
CA PHE A 23 -10.69 24.81 -27.76
C PHE A 23 -9.47 24.13 -27.13
N GLY A 24 -8.26 24.49 -27.55
CA GLY A 24 -7.01 24.00 -26.98
C GLY A 24 -6.83 24.42 -25.52
N ALA A 25 -7.14 25.67 -25.17
CA ALA A 25 -7.11 26.14 -23.79
C ALA A 25 -8.13 25.41 -22.90
N PHE A 26 -9.33 25.15 -23.42
CA PHE A 26 -10.35 24.38 -22.72
C PHE A 26 -9.92 22.92 -22.50
N LEU A 27 -9.35 22.26 -23.51
CA LEU A 27 -8.78 20.92 -23.37
C LEU A 27 -7.61 20.88 -22.38
N ALA A 28 -6.73 21.88 -22.40
CA ALA A 28 -5.62 21.99 -21.47
C ALA A 28 -6.11 22.15 -20.03
N MET A 29 -7.17 22.91 -19.81
CA MET A 29 -7.80 23.07 -18.49
C MET A 29 -8.43 21.76 -18.00
N ILE A 30 -9.13 21.02 -18.87
CA ILE A 30 -9.67 19.69 -18.54
C ILE A 30 -8.53 18.73 -18.19
N ALA A 31 -7.46 18.70 -19.00
CA ALA A 31 -6.31 17.84 -18.77
C ALA A 31 -5.62 18.18 -17.43
N ALA A 32 -5.42 19.46 -17.13
CA ALA A 32 -4.84 19.90 -15.86
C ALA A 32 -5.70 19.46 -14.67
N GLY A 33 -7.03 19.61 -14.77
CA GLY A 33 -7.97 19.14 -13.75
C GLY A 33 -7.93 17.62 -13.56
N ALA A 34 -7.96 16.86 -14.66
CA ALA A 34 -7.92 15.40 -14.62
C ALA A 34 -6.60 14.87 -14.02
N VAL A 35 -5.47 15.47 -14.39
CA VAL A 35 -4.15 15.11 -13.84
C VAL A 35 -4.07 15.46 -12.35
N GLY A 36 -4.54 16.65 -11.97
CA GLY A 36 -4.57 17.07 -10.57
C GLY A 36 -5.41 16.12 -9.72
N ILE A 37 -6.63 15.80 -10.17
CA ILE A 37 -7.52 14.87 -9.48
C ILE A 37 -6.91 13.47 -9.42
N GLY A 38 -6.45 12.93 -10.55
CA GLY A 38 -5.88 11.58 -10.63
C GLY A 38 -4.68 11.39 -9.70
N TYR A 39 -3.79 12.39 -9.63
CA TYR A 39 -2.63 12.34 -8.76
C TYR A 39 -2.98 12.38 -7.27
N ASN A 40 -3.93 13.24 -6.88
CA ASN A 40 -4.38 13.35 -5.49
C ASN A 40 -5.18 12.12 -5.04
N ILE A 41 -6.04 11.61 -5.91
CA ILE A 41 -6.85 10.43 -5.64
C ILE A 41 -5.97 9.21 -5.40
N HIS A 42 -4.98 8.97 -6.26
CA HIS A 42 -4.15 7.76 -6.14
C HIS A 42 -3.41 7.70 -4.80
N ARG A 43 -2.78 8.81 -4.39
CA ARG A 43 -2.10 8.88 -3.09
C ARG A 43 -3.04 8.74 -1.91
N TYR A 44 -4.20 9.38 -1.98
CA TYR A 44 -5.19 9.31 -0.91
C TYR A 44 -5.69 7.87 -0.69
N TRP A 45 -5.96 7.11 -1.75
CA TRP A 45 -6.38 5.72 -1.62
C TRP A 45 -5.30 4.82 -1.04
N GLU A 46 -4.03 5.01 -1.44
CA GLU A 46 -2.91 4.23 -0.89
C GLU A 46 -2.75 4.46 0.62
N ASP A 47 -2.86 5.71 1.07
CA ASP A 47 -2.74 6.05 2.49
C ASP A 47 -3.91 5.49 3.31
N VAL A 48 -5.14 5.59 2.80
CA VAL A 48 -6.32 5.03 3.46
C VAL A 48 -6.23 3.52 3.59
N LEU A 49 -5.88 2.81 2.51
CA LEU A 49 -5.71 1.35 2.55
C LEU A 49 -4.59 0.95 3.51
N ARG A 50 -3.46 1.66 3.50
CA ARG A 50 -2.35 1.42 4.42
C ARG A 50 -2.77 1.57 5.87
N VAL A 51 -3.49 2.63 6.22
CA VAL A 51 -3.97 2.88 7.59
C VAL A 51 -4.93 1.77 8.02
N GLU A 52 -5.85 1.37 7.16
CA GLU A 52 -6.82 0.32 7.48
C GLU A 52 -6.15 -1.05 7.68
N ILE A 53 -5.24 -1.43 6.76
CA ILE A 53 -4.46 -2.68 6.88
C ILE A 53 -3.63 -2.66 8.17
N THR A 54 -2.98 -1.54 8.46
CA THR A 54 -2.16 -1.37 9.68
C THR A 54 -3.01 -1.55 10.93
N ARG A 55 -4.16 -0.88 11.00
CA ARG A 55 -5.08 -0.98 12.13
C ARG A 55 -5.54 -2.42 12.32
N HIS A 56 -5.94 -3.09 11.25
CA HIS A 56 -6.47 -4.44 11.29
C HIS A 56 -5.39 -5.47 11.68
N LEU A 57 -4.17 -5.36 11.14
CA LEU A 57 -3.05 -6.20 11.53
C LEU A 57 -2.65 -5.96 12.99
N THR A 58 -2.63 -4.70 13.45
CA THR A 58 -2.34 -4.37 14.85
C THR A 58 -3.35 -5.02 15.80
N GLN A 59 -4.65 -4.89 15.49
CA GLN A 59 -5.70 -5.50 16.32
C GLN A 59 -5.59 -7.03 16.36
N LYS A 60 -5.34 -7.67 15.22
CA LYS A 60 -5.15 -9.12 15.14
C LYS A 60 -3.89 -9.58 15.88
N ALA A 61 -2.78 -8.85 15.76
CA ALA A 61 -1.55 -9.13 16.49
C ALA A 61 -1.75 -9.02 18.01
N GLN A 62 -2.52 -8.04 18.49
CA GLN A 62 -2.87 -7.92 19.90
C GLN A 62 -3.73 -9.09 20.39
N MET A 63 -4.73 -9.50 19.61
CA MET A 63 -5.55 -10.68 19.93
C MET A 63 -4.71 -11.95 19.95
N PHE A 64 -3.80 -12.11 18.99
CA PHE A 64 -2.88 -13.23 18.94
C PHE A 64 -1.94 -13.27 20.14
N ALA A 65 -1.37 -12.12 20.53
CA ALA A 65 -0.52 -12.01 21.71
C ALA A 65 -1.26 -12.41 23.00
N VAL A 66 -2.52 -11.98 23.16
CA VAL A 66 -3.36 -12.42 24.29
C VAL A 66 -3.51 -13.94 24.26
N ARG A 67 -3.82 -14.50 23.08
CA ARG A 67 -4.03 -15.95 22.94
C ARG A 67 -2.78 -16.75 23.29
N VAL A 68 -1.61 -16.36 22.78
CA VAL A 68 -0.32 -16.99 23.12
C VAL A 68 -0.04 -16.93 24.61
N ASN A 69 -0.42 -15.84 25.29
CA ASN A 69 -0.21 -15.67 26.72
C ASN A 69 -1.24 -16.39 27.59
N THR A 70 -2.41 -16.76 27.06
CA THR A 70 -3.47 -17.45 27.83
C THR A 70 -3.54 -18.94 27.55
N ASP A 71 -3.29 -19.36 26.31
CA ASP A 71 -3.40 -20.75 25.87
C ASP A 71 -2.06 -21.48 26.04
N HIS A 72 -1.90 -22.12 27.19
CA HIS A 72 -0.73 -22.92 27.53
C HIS A 72 -0.92 -24.42 27.20
N GLU A 73 -2.10 -24.80 26.70
CA GLU A 73 -2.42 -26.19 26.37
C GLU A 73 -1.91 -26.55 24.97
N HIS A 74 -1.97 -25.59 24.03
CA HIS A 74 -1.52 -25.78 22.66
C HIS A 74 -0.09 -25.30 22.44
N LYS A 75 0.60 -25.90 21.44
CA LYS A 75 1.92 -25.42 21.03
C LYS A 75 1.78 -24.06 20.34
N ILE A 76 2.72 -23.16 20.59
CA ILE A 76 2.78 -21.83 19.98
C ILE A 76 2.75 -21.90 18.44
N GLY A 77 3.37 -22.94 17.85
CA GLY A 77 3.32 -23.18 16.40
C GLY A 77 1.91 -23.45 15.86
N ASP A 78 1.10 -24.22 16.59
CA ASP A 78 -0.28 -24.51 16.21
C ASP A 78 -1.15 -23.26 16.33
N LEU A 79 -0.93 -22.47 17.39
CA LEU A 79 -1.58 -21.17 17.58
C LEU A 79 -1.23 -20.19 16.47
N ALA A 80 0.06 -20.07 16.11
CA ALA A 80 0.51 -19.21 15.02
C ALA A 80 -0.12 -19.62 13.69
N THR A 81 -0.16 -20.93 13.40
CA THR A 81 -0.78 -21.45 12.18
C THR A 81 -2.27 -21.13 12.13
N GLN A 82 -3.01 -21.38 13.22
CA GLN A 82 -4.45 -21.13 13.26
C GLN A 82 -4.78 -19.63 13.17
N GLU A 83 -4.08 -18.80 13.95
CA GLU A 83 -4.30 -17.36 13.95
C GLU A 83 -3.86 -16.73 12.62
N GLY A 84 -2.79 -17.21 12.00
CA GLY A 84 -2.40 -16.77 10.66
C GLY A 84 -3.48 -17.07 9.62
N GLN A 85 -4.06 -18.27 9.65
CA GLN A 85 -5.18 -18.64 8.77
C GLN A 85 -6.43 -17.79 9.01
N LEU A 86 -6.84 -17.58 10.27
CA LEU A 86 -7.99 -16.75 10.63
C LEU A 86 -7.76 -15.27 10.30
N ALA A 87 -6.51 -14.81 10.45
CA ALA A 87 -6.11 -13.46 10.13
C ALA A 87 -6.07 -13.22 8.61
N GLY A 88 -5.89 -14.26 7.80
CA GLY A 88 -5.53 -14.13 6.39
C GLY A 88 -4.17 -13.42 6.23
N ALA A 89 -3.25 -13.64 7.18
CA ALA A 89 -1.95 -12.99 7.25
C ALA A 89 -0.91 -13.95 7.82
N ARG A 90 0.36 -13.78 7.48
CA ARG A 90 1.46 -14.54 8.10
C ARG A 90 1.60 -14.10 9.56
N ALA A 91 1.59 -15.06 10.48
CA ALA A 91 1.82 -14.84 11.90
C ALA A 91 3.15 -15.47 12.32
N THR A 92 4.00 -14.68 12.97
CA THR A 92 5.32 -15.10 13.43
C THR A 92 5.47 -14.71 14.90
N VAL A 93 5.95 -15.64 15.73
CA VAL A 93 6.25 -15.39 17.14
C VAL A 93 7.75 -15.39 17.32
N VAL A 94 8.25 -14.34 17.98
CA VAL A 94 9.68 -14.13 18.23
C VAL A 94 9.90 -14.01 19.73
N ASP A 95 10.88 -14.74 20.26
CA ASP A 95 11.31 -14.64 21.65
C ASP A 95 12.07 -13.32 21.88
N THR A 96 12.16 -12.91 23.14
CA THR A 96 12.91 -11.75 23.65
C THR A 96 14.37 -11.70 23.21
N ASN A 97 14.97 -12.85 22.87
CA ASN A 97 16.33 -12.93 22.32
C ASN A 97 16.40 -12.60 20.81
N GLY A 98 15.27 -12.31 20.17
CA GLY A 98 15.16 -12.09 18.73
C GLY A 98 15.04 -13.38 17.91
N THR A 99 14.93 -14.54 18.55
CA THR A 99 14.81 -15.83 17.85
C THR A 99 13.36 -16.12 17.49
N VAL A 100 13.09 -16.48 16.22
CA VAL A 100 11.76 -16.93 15.80
C VAL A 100 11.46 -18.30 16.45
N VAL A 101 10.35 -18.40 17.17
CA VAL A 101 9.92 -19.62 17.88
C VAL A 101 8.70 -20.29 17.26
N ALA A 102 7.95 -19.55 16.44
CA ALA A 102 6.85 -20.10 15.63
C ALA A 102 6.59 -19.23 14.41
N ASP A 103 6.11 -19.84 13.32
CA ASP A 103 5.66 -19.14 12.12
C ASP A 103 4.55 -19.94 11.43
N SER A 104 3.56 -19.25 10.87
CA SER A 104 2.37 -19.85 10.26
C SER A 104 2.58 -20.36 8.83
N GLU A 105 3.63 -19.89 8.13
CA GLU A 105 3.87 -20.21 6.71
C GLU A 105 5.19 -20.97 6.50
N VAL A 106 6.22 -20.68 7.30
CA VAL A 106 7.59 -21.12 7.07
C VAL A 106 8.07 -21.98 8.23
N GLN A 107 8.78 -23.07 7.94
CA GLN A 107 9.39 -23.89 8.99
C GLN A 107 10.57 -23.15 9.64
N LEU A 108 10.73 -23.32 10.96
CA LEU A 108 11.74 -22.64 11.78
C LEU A 108 13.17 -22.79 11.24
N SER A 109 13.52 -23.94 10.68
CA SER A 109 14.84 -24.20 10.10
C SER A 109 15.19 -23.31 8.90
N ALA A 110 14.19 -22.73 8.22
CA ALA A 110 14.40 -21.80 7.12
C ALA A 110 14.45 -20.32 7.58
N LEU A 111 14.11 -20.03 8.84
CA LEU A 111 13.89 -18.69 9.40
C LEU A 111 15.10 -18.09 10.15
N GLU A 112 16.17 -18.87 10.34
CA GLU A 112 17.32 -18.48 11.17
C GLU A 112 18.00 -17.16 10.71
N ASN A 113 17.87 -16.80 9.44
CA ASN A 113 18.39 -15.54 8.88
C ASN A 113 17.39 -14.36 8.94
N GLU A 114 16.11 -14.62 9.23
CA GLU A 114 15.03 -13.64 9.20
C GLU A 114 14.81 -12.94 10.55
N ALA A 115 15.26 -13.55 11.65
CA ALA A 115 15.24 -13.01 13.01
C ALA A 115 15.82 -11.58 13.20
N ARG A 116 16.68 -11.11 12.29
CA ARG A 116 17.34 -9.79 12.37
C ARG A 116 16.63 -8.70 11.56
N HIS A 117 15.46 -8.99 11.03
CA HIS A 117 14.76 -8.02 10.22
C HIS A 117 14.30 -6.79 11.04
N PRO A 118 14.27 -5.60 10.42
CA PRO A 118 13.96 -4.36 11.12
C PRO A 118 12.58 -4.36 11.78
N GLU A 119 11.61 -5.14 11.27
CA GLU A 119 10.30 -5.34 11.89
C GLU A 119 10.37 -5.87 13.33
N PHE A 120 11.37 -6.68 13.67
CA PHE A 120 11.51 -7.25 15.01
C PHE A 120 12.22 -6.30 15.98
N VAL A 121 13.07 -5.39 15.49
CA VAL A 121 13.93 -4.55 16.33
C VAL A 121 13.12 -3.65 17.27
N ALA A 122 12.02 -3.06 16.79
CA ALA A 122 11.16 -2.23 17.63
C ALA A 122 10.25 -3.08 18.54
N ALA A 123 9.72 -4.19 18.02
CA ALA A 123 8.94 -5.15 18.81
C ALA A 123 9.73 -5.71 20.01
N LEU A 124 11.04 -5.98 19.84
CA LEU A 124 11.93 -6.43 20.91
C LEU A 124 12.17 -5.36 22.00
N ARG A 125 11.91 -4.08 21.70
CA ARG A 125 11.87 -3.01 22.71
C ARG A 125 10.51 -2.85 23.39
N GLY A 126 9.54 -3.70 23.06
CA GLY A 126 8.16 -3.59 23.53
C GLY A 126 7.32 -2.55 22.79
N GLU A 127 7.79 -2.06 21.64
CA GLU A 127 7.07 -1.07 20.82
C GLU A 127 6.34 -1.75 19.67
N THR A 128 5.13 -1.32 19.33
CA THR A 128 4.49 -1.72 18.08
C THR A 128 5.14 -0.96 16.92
N SER A 129 5.59 -1.69 15.90
CA SER A 129 6.14 -1.11 14.68
C SER A 129 5.44 -1.65 13.44
N VAL A 130 5.48 -0.83 12.38
CA VAL A 130 4.90 -1.17 11.09
C VAL A 130 5.97 -0.98 10.03
N VAL A 131 6.27 -2.04 9.29
CA VAL A 131 7.33 -2.02 8.26
C VAL A 131 6.75 -2.50 6.94
N THR A 132 7.03 -1.76 5.86
CA THR A 132 6.67 -2.20 4.51
C THR A 132 7.89 -2.75 3.80
N ARG A 133 7.80 -3.99 3.34
CA ARG A 133 8.87 -4.67 2.62
C ARG A 133 8.33 -5.31 1.36
N LYS A 134 9.05 -5.15 0.24
CA LYS A 134 8.78 -5.95 -0.96
C LYS A 134 9.20 -7.39 -0.68
N ARG A 135 8.25 -8.33 -0.76
CA ARG A 135 8.56 -9.75 -0.76
C ARG A 135 8.77 -10.18 -2.22
N ASN A 136 9.90 -10.81 -2.51
CA ASN A 136 10.30 -11.17 -3.88
C ASN A 136 9.26 -12.07 -4.56
N ASP A 137 8.53 -12.88 -3.79
CA ASP A 137 7.60 -13.89 -4.31
C ASP A 137 6.30 -13.29 -4.88
N PHE A 138 5.91 -12.10 -4.43
CA PHE A 138 4.63 -11.49 -4.81
C PHE A 138 4.78 -10.27 -5.73
N GLY A 139 5.98 -9.71 -5.86
CA GLY A 139 6.21 -8.45 -6.61
C GLY A 139 5.49 -7.22 -6.02
N VAL A 140 4.79 -7.39 -4.90
CA VAL A 140 3.97 -6.39 -4.21
C VAL A 140 4.59 -6.07 -2.85
N ALA A 141 4.43 -4.83 -2.41
CA ALA A 141 4.84 -4.41 -1.07
C ALA A 141 3.90 -5.01 -0.01
N VAL A 142 4.46 -5.70 0.97
CA VAL A 142 3.74 -6.32 2.08
C VAL A 142 4.00 -5.51 3.35
N LEU A 143 2.97 -5.37 4.17
CA LEU A 143 3.03 -4.68 5.46
C LEU A 143 3.18 -5.73 6.57
N TYR A 144 4.14 -5.50 7.45
CA TYR A 144 4.46 -6.28 8.64
C TYR A 144 4.15 -5.43 9.87
#